data_AF-J3JG13-F1
#
_entry.id   AF-J3JG13-F1
#
_cell.length_a   1.000
_cell.length_b   1.000
_cell.length_c   1.000
_cell.angle_alpha   90.00
_cell.angle_beta   90.00
_cell.angle_gamma   90.00
#
_symmetry.space_group_name_H-M   'P 1'
#
loop_
_entity.id
_entity.type
_entity.pdbx_description
1 polymer ?
#
loop_
_entity_poly.entity_id
_entity_poly.type
_entity_poly.pdbx_seq_one_letter_code
_entity_poly.pdbx_strand_id
1 'polypeptide(L)'
;MVISLDCETTTLGEVTLVTVRLDNDTPVDRDVRLRNCLDGPVMPPRTDGVPEAGWDDDGFETVVPANTTLAVGYACPAPERDPPVVVASDERATEESAANAATPDAVVRRLGRATPPRDAVPLAAVEFSEAPEIPASDEPSHPDVSSVGVDCESEAIRASRPVAPVADDEQDAEDRPRPTPPDRPLPDCVETWLTTVQARLDYAERLTEPSVSAATEVLADVGGLEEVDGLQASVDADAEQLRAVAERAVALADRAAETDVALAELERLA
;
A
#
# COMPACT_ATOMS: atom_id res chain seq x y z
N MET A 1 8.43 -21.28 -20.03
CA MET A 1 7.99 -20.01 -19.44
C MET A 1 8.83 -19.80 -18.19
N VAL A 2 9.69 -18.78 -18.22
CA VAL A 2 10.68 -18.50 -17.17
C VAL A 2 10.23 -17.38 -16.23
N ILE A 3 9.10 -16.75 -16.57
CA ILE A 3 8.34 -15.81 -15.75
C ILE A 3 7.14 -16.54 -15.16
N SER A 4 6.91 -16.37 -13.86
CA SER A 4 5.68 -16.83 -13.21
C SER A 4 4.66 -15.69 -13.17
N LEU A 5 3.38 -16.03 -13.37
CA LEU A 5 2.26 -15.10 -13.43
C LEU A 5 1.29 -15.44 -12.30
N ASP A 6 1.01 -14.46 -11.45
CA ASP A 6 -0.06 -14.49 -10.46
C ASP A 6 -1.03 -13.35 -10.75
N CYS A 7 -2.33 -13.60 -10.64
CA CYS A 7 -3.34 -12.59 -10.96
C CYS A 7 -4.51 -12.61 -9.98
N GLU A 8 -4.96 -11.42 -9.62
CA GLU A 8 -6.13 -11.20 -8.78
C GLU A 8 -7.12 -10.32 -9.55
N THR A 9 -8.41 -10.62 -9.43
CA THR A 9 -9.48 -9.82 -10.03
C THR A 9 -10.46 -9.36 -8.98
N THR A 10 -10.84 -8.09 -9.05
CA THR A 10 -11.90 -7.51 -8.22
C THR A 10 -12.90 -6.80 -9.13
N THR A 11 -14.19 -7.08 -8.96
CA THR A 11 -15.25 -6.44 -9.74
C THR A 11 -15.82 -5.23 -9.00
N LEU A 12 -15.85 -4.08 -9.68
CA LEU A 12 -16.39 -2.81 -9.19
C LEU A 12 -17.43 -2.29 -10.18
N GLY A 13 -18.71 -2.52 -9.89
CA GLY A 13 -19.81 -2.22 -10.82
C GLY A 13 -19.74 -3.11 -12.08
N GLU A 14 -19.70 -2.49 -13.25
CA GLU A 14 -19.56 -3.19 -14.55
C GLU A 14 -18.10 -3.30 -15.03
N VAL A 15 -17.14 -3.00 -14.15
CA VAL A 15 -15.71 -2.98 -14.45
C VAL A 15 -14.97 -4.01 -13.59
N THR A 16 -14.19 -4.87 -14.23
CA THR A 16 -13.24 -5.75 -13.55
C THR A 16 -11.87 -5.09 -13.49
N LEU A 17 -11.35 -4.92 -12.28
CA LEU A 17 -9.97 -4.56 -12.03
C LEU A 17 -9.13 -5.84 -12.00
N VAL A 18 -8.03 -5.85 -12.73
CA VAL A 18 -7.10 -6.96 -12.82
C VAL A 18 -5.75 -6.49 -12.29
N THR A 19 -5.28 -7.15 -11.23
CA THR A 19 -3.93 -6.98 -10.68
C THR A 19 -3.10 -8.19 -11.09
N VAL A 20 -1.90 -7.93 -11.61
CA VAL A 20 -1.01 -8.95 -12.11
C VAL A 20 0.36 -8.81 -11.45
N ARG A 21 0.92 -9.93 -11.00
CA ARG A 21 2.28 -10.03 -10.48
C ARG A 21 3.11 -10.94 -11.39
N LEU A 22 4.23 -10.41 -11.85
CA LEU A 22 5.21 -11.09 -12.70
C LEU A 22 6.48 -11.33 -11.89
N ASP A 23 6.85 -12.59 -11.71
CA ASP A 23 8.06 -12.99 -10.98
C ASP A 23 9.12 -13.49 -11.96
N ASN A 24 10.27 -12.81 -12.02
CA ASN A 24 11.43 -13.19 -12.82
C ASN A 24 12.54 -13.77 -11.95
N ASP A 25 12.56 -15.09 -11.78
CA ASP A 25 13.61 -15.80 -11.02
C ASP A 25 14.91 -16.00 -11.82
N THR A 26 15.04 -15.38 -13.00
CA THR A 26 16.20 -15.55 -13.86
C THR A 26 17.21 -14.43 -13.67
N PRO A 27 18.52 -14.70 -13.83
CA PRO A 27 19.57 -13.69 -13.68
C PRO A 27 19.67 -12.74 -14.90
N VAL A 28 18.66 -12.69 -15.75
CA VAL A 28 18.62 -11.86 -16.95
C VAL A 28 17.29 -11.14 -17.03
N ASP A 29 17.31 -9.92 -17.56
CA ASP A 29 16.10 -9.15 -17.82
C ASP A 29 15.24 -9.86 -18.88
N ARG A 30 13.93 -9.75 -18.73
CA ARG A 30 12.95 -10.46 -19.57
C ARG A 30 11.95 -9.49 -20.19
N ASP A 31 11.76 -9.62 -21.49
CA ASP A 31 10.66 -8.96 -22.19
C ASP A 31 9.42 -9.81 -22.07
N VAL A 32 8.36 -9.23 -21.54
CA VAL A 32 7.12 -9.93 -21.25
C VAL A 32 5.98 -9.18 -21.91
N ARG A 33 5.18 -9.93 -22.68
CA ARG A 33 3.91 -9.46 -23.22
C ARG A 33 2.76 -10.13 -22.49
N LEU A 34 1.92 -9.33 -21.86
CA LEU A 34 0.65 -9.74 -21.30
C LEU A 34 -0.48 -9.46 -22.30
N ARG A 35 -1.43 -10.39 -22.35
CA ARG A 35 -2.64 -10.27 -23.14
C ARG A 35 -3.86 -10.38 -22.23
N ASN A 36 -4.77 -9.41 -22.34
CA ASN A 36 -6.07 -9.47 -21.69
C ASN A 36 -6.95 -10.55 -22.36
N CYS A 37 -7.61 -11.37 -21.55
CA CYS A 37 -8.56 -12.40 -21.98
C CYS A 37 -10.02 -12.01 -21.76
N LEU A 38 -10.27 -10.89 -21.09
CA LEU A 38 -11.61 -10.34 -20.86
C LEU A 38 -12.18 -9.76 -22.15
N ASP A 39 -13.48 -9.92 -22.36
CA ASP A 39 -14.18 -9.51 -23.59
C ASP A 39 -14.54 -8.01 -23.60
N GLY A 40 -13.59 -7.16 -23.23
CA GLY A 40 -13.75 -5.71 -23.16
C GLY A 40 -12.45 -4.94 -23.41
N PRO A 41 -12.54 -3.62 -23.66
CA PRO A 41 -11.37 -2.78 -23.89
C PRO A 41 -10.47 -2.70 -22.65
N VAL A 42 -9.16 -2.76 -22.85
CA VAL A 42 -8.18 -2.50 -21.79
C VAL A 42 -8.22 -1.03 -21.42
N MET A 43 -8.46 -0.73 -20.15
CA MET A 43 -8.36 0.60 -19.57
C MET A 43 -7.09 0.67 -18.73
N PRO A 44 -5.98 1.15 -19.31
CA PRO A 44 -4.71 1.22 -18.61
C PRO A 44 -4.72 2.33 -17.55
N PRO A 45 -3.86 2.24 -16.52
CA PRO A 45 -3.61 3.34 -15.60
C PRO A 45 -3.14 4.58 -16.38
N ARG A 46 -3.58 5.76 -15.91
CA ARG A 46 -3.31 7.04 -16.59
C ARG A 46 -2.70 8.04 -15.61
N THR A 47 -1.66 8.72 -16.06
CA THR A 47 -1.11 9.91 -15.40
C THR A 47 -1.40 11.11 -16.31
N ASP A 48 -2.05 12.15 -15.77
CA ASP A 48 -2.45 13.33 -16.54
C ASP A 48 -3.28 13.01 -17.80
N GLY A 49 -4.11 11.96 -17.74
CA GLY A 49 -4.97 11.51 -18.84
C GLY A 49 -4.24 10.69 -19.92
N VAL A 50 -2.93 10.55 -19.84
CA VAL A 50 -2.11 9.73 -20.76
C VAL A 50 -1.92 8.33 -20.17
N PRO A 51 -2.20 7.26 -20.94
CA PRO A 51 -1.87 5.89 -20.53
C PRO A 51 -0.41 5.73 -20.11
N GLU A 52 -0.18 4.90 -19.10
CA GLU A 52 1.17 4.47 -18.77
C GLU A 52 1.86 3.78 -19.96
N ALA A 53 3.20 3.78 -19.94
CA ALA A 53 3.97 3.21 -21.04
C ALA A 53 3.81 1.68 -21.07
N GLY A 54 3.91 1.08 -22.25
CA GLY A 54 3.78 -0.38 -22.42
C GLY A 54 2.35 -0.86 -22.66
N TRP A 55 1.34 -0.01 -22.51
CA TRP A 55 -0.05 -0.36 -22.77
C TRP A 55 -0.47 -0.14 -24.21
N ASP A 56 -1.23 -1.10 -24.74
CA ASP A 56 -2.01 -0.95 -25.97
C ASP A 56 -3.43 -1.52 -25.80
N ASP A 57 -4.18 -1.61 -26.89
CA ASP A 57 -5.59 -2.01 -26.87
C ASP A 57 -5.81 -3.46 -26.40
N ASP A 58 -4.79 -4.33 -26.52
CA ASP A 58 -4.88 -5.77 -26.27
C ASP A 58 -4.18 -6.20 -24.96
N GLY A 59 -3.31 -5.37 -24.40
CA GLY A 59 -2.63 -5.67 -23.15
C GLY A 59 -1.44 -4.78 -22.83
N PHE A 60 -0.41 -5.41 -22.26
CA PHE A 60 0.72 -4.72 -21.65
C PHE A 60 2.05 -5.37 -22.03
N GLU A 61 3.04 -4.56 -22.35
CA GLU A 61 4.39 -4.98 -22.68
C GLU A 61 5.39 -4.27 -21.77
N THR A 62 6.31 -5.06 -21.19
CA THR A 62 7.27 -4.54 -20.23
C THR A 62 8.53 -5.38 -20.17
N VAL A 63 9.57 -4.79 -19.59
CA VAL A 63 10.79 -5.49 -19.18
C VAL A 63 10.70 -5.78 -17.69
N VAL A 64 10.81 -7.06 -17.31
CA VAL A 64 10.95 -7.49 -15.91
C VAL A 64 12.43 -7.72 -15.62
N PRO A 65 13.08 -6.90 -14.77
CA PRO A 65 14.50 -7.05 -14.47
C PRO A 65 14.84 -8.39 -13.83
N ALA A 66 16.11 -8.78 -13.94
CA ALA A 66 16.65 -10.02 -13.37
C ALA A 66 16.40 -10.16 -11.85
N ASN A 67 15.89 -11.30 -11.40
CA ASN A 67 15.61 -11.60 -9.98
C ASN A 67 14.68 -10.56 -9.32
N THR A 68 13.69 -10.07 -10.07
CA THR A 68 12.73 -9.07 -9.55
C THR A 68 11.28 -9.50 -9.79
N THR A 69 10.40 -8.86 -9.04
CA THR A 69 8.95 -8.97 -9.19
C THR A 69 8.40 -7.64 -9.64
N LEU A 70 7.52 -7.65 -10.65
CA LEU A 70 6.82 -6.48 -11.15
C LEU A 70 5.31 -6.66 -10.96
N ALA A 71 4.66 -5.66 -10.37
CA ALA A 71 3.20 -5.61 -10.27
C ALA A 71 2.65 -4.60 -11.29
N VAL A 72 1.55 -4.97 -11.94
CA VAL A 72 0.84 -4.12 -12.90
C VAL A 72 -0.67 -4.30 -12.73
N GLY A 73 -1.42 -3.20 -12.82
CA GLY A 73 -2.87 -3.21 -12.69
C GLY A 73 -3.55 -2.54 -13.88
N TYR A 74 -4.74 -3.00 -14.25
CA TYR A 74 -5.61 -2.36 -15.25
C TYR A 74 -7.08 -2.65 -14.99
N ALA A 75 -7.95 -1.92 -15.68
CA ALA A 75 -9.39 -2.14 -15.64
C ALA A 75 -9.91 -2.62 -17.01
N CYS A 76 -11.00 -3.38 -16.99
CA CYS A 76 -11.70 -3.82 -18.20
C CYS A 76 -13.22 -3.82 -17.94
N PRO A 77 -14.05 -3.12 -18.74
CA PRO A 77 -15.50 -3.13 -18.59
C PRO A 77 -16.09 -4.40 -19.21
N ALA A 78 -15.77 -5.54 -18.61
CA ALA A 78 -16.25 -6.86 -18.96
C ALA A 78 -16.34 -7.70 -17.68
N PRO A 79 -17.22 -8.71 -17.63
CA PRO A 79 -17.27 -9.61 -16.49
C PRO A 79 -15.97 -10.39 -16.32
N GLU A 80 -15.70 -10.85 -15.10
CA GLU A 80 -14.53 -11.68 -14.78
C GLU A 80 -14.49 -12.98 -15.60
N ARG A 81 -13.28 -13.42 -15.93
CA ARG A 81 -12.99 -14.66 -16.66
C ARG A 81 -11.77 -15.32 -16.06
N ASP A 82 -11.72 -16.66 -16.11
CA ASP A 82 -10.55 -17.45 -15.76
C ASP A 82 -9.91 -18.12 -17.01
N PRO A 83 -8.63 -17.89 -17.34
CA PRO A 83 -7.77 -16.86 -16.74
C PRO A 83 -8.12 -15.46 -17.27
N PRO A 84 -7.98 -14.41 -16.45
CA PRO A 84 -8.28 -13.03 -16.86
C PRO A 84 -7.18 -12.45 -17.77
N VAL A 85 -5.95 -12.94 -17.63
CA VAL A 85 -4.77 -12.49 -18.35
C VAL A 85 -3.83 -13.67 -18.60
N VAL A 86 -3.08 -13.64 -19.69
CA VAL A 86 -2.06 -14.65 -20.01
C VAL A 86 -0.76 -14.00 -20.46
N VAL A 87 0.36 -14.67 -20.21
CA VAL A 87 1.64 -14.30 -20.82
C VAL A 87 1.64 -14.80 -22.27
N ALA A 88 1.63 -13.86 -23.22
CA ALA A 88 1.66 -14.14 -24.65
C ALA A 88 3.07 -14.41 -25.17
N SER A 89 4.09 -13.73 -24.61
CA SER A 89 5.50 -13.99 -24.91
C SER A 89 6.38 -13.70 -23.69
N ASP A 90 7.45 -14.50 -23.55
CA ASP A 90 8.52 -14.32 -22.56
C ASP A 90 9.90 -14.51 -23.20
N GLU A 91 10.57 -13.40 -23.54
CA GLU A 91 11.86 -13.41 -24.22
C GLU A 91 12.96 -12.79 -23.33
N ARG A 92 14.23 -12.98 -23.69
CA ARG A 92 15.30 -12.24 -23.01
C ARG A 92 15.30 -10.80 -23.51
N ALA A 93 15.41 -9.85 -22.59
CA ALA A 93 15.47 -8.46 -22.96
C ALA A 93 16.67 -8.19 -23.87
N THR A 94 16.44 -7.38 -24.90
CA THR A 94 17.47 -6.90 -25.81
C THR A 94 17.78 -5.44 -25.53
N GLU A 95 18.87 -4.91 -26.11
CA GLU A 95 19.17 -3.48 -26.01
C GLU A 95 18.07 -2.60 -26.63
N GLU A 96 17.34 -3.12 -27.62
CA GLU A 96 16.19 -2.45 -28.24
C GLU A 96 15.00 -2.35 -27.27
N SER A 97 14.77 -3.39 -26.48
CA SER A 97 13.71 -3.44 -25.46
C SER A 97 13.95 -2.42 -24.35
N ALA A 98 15.21 -2.27 -23.92
CA ALA A 98 15.60 -1.25 -22.96
C ALA A 98 15.42 0.18 -23.52
N ALA A 99 15.68 0.38 -24.81
CA ALA A 99 15.49 1.68 -25.46
C ALA A 99 14.00 2.07 -25.57
N ASN A 100 13.11 1.10 -25.85
CA ASN A 100 11.67 1.34 -25.91
C ASN A 100 11.05 1.71 -24.55
N ALA A 101 11.66 1.31 -23.43
CA ALA A 101 11.24 1.76 -22.10
C ALA A 101 11.57 3.25 -21.85
N ALA A 102 12.57 3.81 -22.54
CA ALA A 102 13.08 5.17 -22.34
C ALA A 102 12.48 6.17 -23.36
N THR A 103 11.15 6.24 -23.44
CA THR A 103 10.49 7.19 -24.36
C THR A 103 10.53 8.63 -23.84
N PRO A 104 10.48 9.66 -24.73
CA PRO A 104 10.39 11.06 -24.31
C PRO A 104 9.21 11.33 -23.37
N ASP A 105 8.04 10.73 -23.63
CA ASP A 105 6.86 10.85 -22.76
C ASP A 105 7.09 10.23 -21.37
N ALA A 106 7.80 9.09 -21.29
CA ALA A 106 8.18 8.50 -20.01
C ALA A 106 9.10 9.44 -19.20
N VAL A 107 10.02 10.16 -19.87
CA VAL A 107 10.87 11.16 -19.23
C VAL A 107 10.05 12.35 -18.72
N VAL A 108 9.15 12.90 -19.54
CA VAL A 108 8.27 14.01 -19.14
C VAL A 108 7.42 13.62 -17.93
N ARG A 109 6.87 12.41 -17.91
CA ARG A 109 6.11 11.88 -16.77
C ARG A 109 6.97 11.80 -15.50
N ARG A 110 8.22 11.35 -15.62
CA ARG A 110 9.16 11.24 -14.48
C ARG A 110 9.56 12.59 -13.90
N LEU A 111 9.46 13.66 -14.69
CA LEU A 111 9.68 15.04 -14.23
C LEU A 111 8.45 15.61 -13.49
N GLY A 112 7.28 14.99 -13.64
CA GLY A 112 6.04 15.39 -12.98
C GLY A 112 5.45 16.69 -13.53
N ARG A 113 4.27 17.08 -12.99
CA ARG A 113 3.65 18.36 -13.32
C ARG A 113 4.48 19.48 -12.71
N ALA A 114 4.92 20.42 -13.53
CA ALA A 114 5.53 21.65 -13.04
C ALA A 114 4.49 22.43 -12.22
N THR A 115 4.67 22.48 -10.90
CA THR A 115 3.89 23.33 -10.00
C THR A 115 4.69 24.60 -9.75
N PRO A 116 4.44 25.69 -10.51
CA PRO A 116 5.09 26.97 -10.24
C PRO A 116 4.79 27.40 -8.80
N PRO A 117 5.71 28.10 -8.12
CA PRO A 117 5.49 28.54 -6.75
C PRO A 117 4.24 29.42 -6.67
N ARG A 118 3.54 29.37 -5.53
CA ARG A 118 2.18 29.90 -5.35
C ARG A 118 2.03 31.39 -5.73
N ASP A 119 3.11 32.15 -5.61
CA ASP A 119 3.22 33.57 -5.93
C ASP A 119 3.43 33.86 -7.43
N ALA A 120 3.87 32.87 -8.22
CA ALA A 120 4.01 32.96 -9.67
C ALA A 120 2.70 32.67 -10.43
N VAL A 121 1.69 32.14 -9.74
CA VAL A 121 0.34 31.93 -10.30
C VAL A 121 -0.49 33.18 -9.99
N PRO A 122 -0.92 33.97 -11.00
CA PRO A 122 -1.86 35.05 -10.76
C PRO A 122 -3.12 34.47 -10.13
N LEU A 123 -3.40 34.86 -8.89
CA LEU A 123 -4.72 34.64 -8.30
C LEU A 123 -5.67 35.52 -9.13
N ALA A 124 -6.26 34.94 -10.16
CA ALA A 124 -7.43 35.55 -10.78
C ALA A 124 -8.40 35.77 -9.62
N ALA A 125 -8.69 37.05 -9.34
CA ALA A 125 -9.75 37.40 -8.42
C ALA A 125 -11.01 36.75 -8.99
N VAL A 126 -11.36 35.59 -8.45
CA VAL A 126 -12.66 34.99 -8.66
C VAL A 126 -13.59 35.94 -7.93
N GLU A 127 -14.05 36.97 -8.65
CA GLU A 127 -15.30 37.60 -8.28
C GLU A 127 -16.31 36.47 -8.37
N PHE A 128 -16.69 35.93 -7.21
CA PHE A 128 -17.82 35.05 -7.06
C PHE A 128 -19.02 35.87 -7.53
N SER A 129 -19.27 35.82 -8.83
CA SER A 129 -20.49 36.34 -9.42
C SER A 129 -21.61 35.55 -8.78
N GLU A 130 -22.39 36.26 -7.98
CA GLU A 130 -23.57 35.84 -7.24
C GLU A 130 -24.25 34.62 -7.89
N ALA A 131 -24.23 33.50 -7.17
CA ALA A 131 -24.93 32.29 -7.60
C ALA A 131 -26.42 32.64 -7.79
N PRO A 132 -27.06 32.18 -8.89
CA PRO A 132 -28.49 32.41 -9.08
C PRO A 132 -29.27 31.62 -8.03
N GLU A 133 -30.20 32.30 -7.35
CA GLU A 133 -31.11 31.70 -6.37
C GLU A 133 -31.84 30.49 -6.99
N ILE A 134 -31.58 29.31 -6.43
CA ILE A 134 -32.36 28.10 -6.75
C ILE A 134 -33.69 28.21 -5.97
N PRO A 135 -34.85 28.23 -6.63
CA PRO A 135 -36.14 28.31 -5.94
C PRO A 135 -36.43 27.01 -5.20
N ALA A 136 -36.82 27.14 -3.93
CA ALA A 136 -37.28 26.05 -3.08
C ALA A 136 -38.42 25.27 -3.75
N SER A 137 -38.27 23.95 -3.82
CA SER A 137 -39.34 23.03 -4.20
C SER A 137 -39.71 22.15 -3.01
N ASP A 138 -41.02 22.05 -2.83
CA ASP A 138 -41.77 21.42 -1.74
C ASP A 138 -41.32 20.01 -1.33
N GLU A 139 -41.27 19.83 -0.01
CA GLU A 139 -41.31 18.54 0.69
C GLU A 139 -42.75 17.98 0.68
N PRO A 140 -42.98 16.68 0.45
CA PRO A 140 -44.20 16.02 0.88
C PRO A 140 -43.97 15.17 2.13
N SER A 141 -44.86 15.40 3.09
CA SER A 141 -44.93 14.83 4.44
C SER A 141 -45.48 13.40 4.53
N HIS A 142 -45.22 12.80 5.71
CA HIS A 142 -45.99 11.78 6.49
C HIS A 142 -45.62 10.28 6.39
N PRO A 143 -45.96 9.43 7.41
CA PRO A 143 -46.22 9.68 8.84
C PRO A 143 -45.58 8.66 9.84
N ASP A 144 -45.54 9.09 11.11
CA ASP A 144 -45.75 8.39 12.39
C ASP A 144 -45.88 6.84 12.42
N VAL A 145 -45.01 6.18 13.20
CA VAL A 145 -45.40 5.05 14.06
C VAL A 145 -44.61 5.08 15.38
N SER A 146 -45.34 4.90 16.47
CA SER A 146 -44.89 4.95 17.86
C SER A 146 -44.86 3.56 18.52
N SER A 147 -44.01 3.45 19.56
CA SER A 147 -43.92 2.39 20.60
C SER A 147 -43.29 1.05 20.16
N VAL A 148 -42.52 0.33 20.98
CA VAL A 148 -42.70 -0.03 22.39
C VAL A 148 -41.33 -0.31 23.04
N GLY A 149 -41.17 0.11 24.30
CA GLY A 149 -40.01 -0.23 25.13
C GLY A 149 -40.06 -1.65 25.68
N VAL A 150 -38.90 -2.27 25.83
CA VAL A 150 -38.73 -3.50 26.62
C VAL A 150 -37.43 -3.40 27.40
N ASP A 151 -37.58 -3.12 28.70
CA ASP A 151 -36.59 -3.44 29.73
C ASP A 151 -36.33 -4.95 29.75
N CYS A 152 -35.06 -5.35 29.81
CA CYS A 152 -34.66 -6.70 30.17
C CYS A 152 -33.39 -6.61 31.03
N GLU A 153 -33.61 -6.56 32.35
CA GLU A 153 -32.61 -6.91 33.36
C GLU A 153 -32.28 -8.41 33.30
N SER A 154 -31.01 -8.77 33.49
CA SER A 154 -30.64 -10.07 34.05
C SER A 154 -29.29 -10.02 34.75
N GLU A 155 -29.34 -10.28 36.05
CA GLU A 155 -28.21 -10.37 36.98
C GLU A 155 -27.42 -11.69 36.85
N ALA A 156 -26.10 -11.53 36.96
CA ALA A 156 -25.12 -12.29 37.74
C ALA A 156 -25.12 -13.84 37.73
N ILE A 157 -23.98 -14.42 37.31
CA ILE A 157 -23.28 -15.47 38.08
C ILE A 157 -21.77 -15.23 38.08
N ARG A 158 -21.21 -15.24 39.30
CA ARG A 158 -19.78 -15.15 39.66
C ARG A 158 -19.02 -16.41 39.28
N ALA A 159 -17.76 -16.26 38.87
CA ALA A 159 -16.71 -17.24 39.17
C ALA A 159 -15.32 -16.58 39.15
N SER A 160 -14.89 -16.10 40.32
CA SER A 160 -13.49 -15.80 40.62
C SER A 160 -12.66 -17.08 40.52
N ARG A 161 -11.56 -17.04 39.77
CA ARG A 161 -10.52 -18.06 39.81
C ARG A 161 -9.21 -17.42 40.30
N PRO A 162 -8.60 -17.91 41.39
CA PRO A 162 -7.37 -17.34 41.95
C PRO A 162 -6.15 -17.86 41.19
N VAL A 163 -5.18 -16.99 40.91
CA VAL A 163 -3.81 -17.38 40.54
C VAL A 163 -2.90 -17.00 41.70
N ALA A 164 -2.16 -18.01 42.18
CA ALA A 164 -1.23 -17.98 43.30
C ALA A 164 0.05 -17.19 42.95
N PRO A 165 0.79 -16.70 43.97
CA PRO A 165 2.00 -15.91 43.77
C PRO A 165 3.16 -16.82 43.32
N VAL A 166 3.82 -16.44 42.24
CA VAL A 166 5.13 -16.99 41.87
C VAL A 166 6.21 -16.15 42.52
N ALA A 167 7.17 -16.86 43.09
CA ALA A 167 8.21 -16.37 43.97
C ALA A 167 9.15 -15.37 43.28
N ASP A 168 9.44 -14.30 44.02
CA ASP A 168 10.73 -13.62 43.98
C ASP A 168 11.82 -14.63 44.32
N ASP A 169 12.70 -14.94 43.36
CA ASP A 169 14.08 -15.28 43.66
C ASP A 169 14.95 -15.05 42.41
N GLU A 170 16.05 -14.32 42.66
CA GLU A 170 17.28 -14.23 41.87
C GLU A 170 17.25 -13.45 40.53
N GLN A 171 17.70 -12.19 40.58
CA GLN A 171 18.84 -11.74 39.77
C GLN A 171 19.42 -10.41 40.30
N ASP A 172 20.20 -10.54 41.37
CA ASP A 172 21.25 -9.57 41.71
C ASP A 172 22.51 -10.02 40.96
N ALA A 173 22.63 -9.58 39.70
CA ALA A 173 23.81 -9.81 38.87
C ALA A 173 24.00 -8.65 37.87
N GLU A 174 24.83 -7.71 38.30
CA GLU A 174 25.63 -6.81 37.45
C GLU A 174 24.89 -5.77 36.61
N ASP A 175 24.53 -4.67 37.29
CA ASP A 175 24.38 -3.33 36.73
C ASP A 175 25.73 -2.80 36.19
N ARG A 176 26.25 -3.47 35.16
CA ARG A 176 27.21 -2.84 34.24
C ARG A 176 26.38 -2.18 33.16
N PRO A 177 26.55 -0.86 32.90
CA PRO A 177 25.93 -0.24 31.74
C PRO A 177 26.41 -0.99 30.50
N ARG A 178 25.49 -1.79 29.93
CA ARG A 178 25.71 -2.45 28.65
C ARG A 178 26.11 -1.34 27.69
N PRO A 179 27.27 -1.42 27.02
CA PRO A 179 27.66 -0.38 26.08
C PRO A 179 26.53 -0.26 25.07
N THR A 180 25.86 0.89 25.06
CA THR A 180 24.83 1.20 24.10
C THR A 180 25.52 1.06 22.74
N PRO A 181 25.12 0.07 21.90
CA PRO A 181 25.70 -0.02 20.57
C PRO A 181 25.46 1.33 19.88
N PRO A 182 26.42 1.82 19.09
CA PRO A 182 26.22 3.08 18.38
C PRO A 182 24.93 2.99 17.58
N ASP A 183 24.05 3.99 17.73
CA ASP A 183 22.83 4.11 16.92
C ASP A 183 23.26 4.12 15.46
N ARG A 184 23.09 2.97 14.81
CA ARG A 184 23.37 2.84 13.40
C ARG A 184 22.10 3.29 12.70
N PRO A 185 22.14 4.39 11.93
CA PRO A 185 20.94 4.87 11.26
C PRO A 185 20.42 3.76 10.35
N LEU A 186 19.09 3.62 10.33
CA LEU A 186 18.41 2.73 9.38
C LEU A 186 18.62 3.28 7.96
N PRO A 187 18.51 2.44 6.93
CA PRO A 187 18.43 2.93 5.56
C PRO A 187 17.23 3.88 5.40
N ASP A 188 17.41 4.99 4.68
CA ASP A 188 16.41 6.07 4.53
C ASP A 188 15.02 5.55 4.11
N CYS A 189 14.96 4.53 3.26
CA CYS A 189 13.70 3.94 2.80
C CYS A 189 12.94 3.22 3.93
N VAL A 190 13.66 2.53 4.82
CA VAL A 190 13.08 1.84 5.98
C VAL A 190 12.63 2.87 7.00
N GLU A 191 13.42 3.93 7.23
CA GLU A 191 13.04 5.02 8.14
C GLU A 191 11.81 5.78 7.65
N THR A 192 11.73 6.07 6.35
CA THR A 192 10.56 6.72 5.73
C THR A 192 9.30 5.85 5.88
N TRP A 193 9.43 4.55 5.64
CA TRP A 193 8.33 3.60 5.81
C TRP A 193 7.87 3.51 7.27
N LEU A 194 8.79 3.35 8.23
CA LEU A 194 8.45 3.31 9.66
C LEU A 194 7.80 4.61 10.13
N THR A 195 8.26 5.76 9.65
CA THR A 195 7.65 7.07 9.94
C THR A 195 6.20 7.14 9.45
N THR A 196 5.92 6.55 8.28
CA THR A 196 4.56 6.49 7.73
C THR A 196 3.64 5.61 8.56
N VAL A 197 4.12 4.44 8.98
CA VAL A 197 3.37 3.52 9.87
C VAL A 197 3.13 4.18 11.23
N GLN A 198 4.14 4.83 11.79
CA GLN A 198 4.03 5.52 13.07
C GLN A 198 2.97 6.64 13.03
N ALA A 199 2.98 7.47 11.97
CA ALA A 199 1.96 8.51 11.81
C ALA A 199 0.52 7.94 11.77
N ARG A 200 0.34 6.77 11.15
CA ARG A 200 -0.97 6.09 11.08
C ARG A 200 -1.39 5.51 12.43
N LEU A 201 -0.45 4.97 13.20
CA LEU A 201 -0.69 4.50 14.57
C LEU A 201 -1.02 5.65 15.51
N ASP A 202 -0.23 6.73 15.48
CA ASP A 202 -0.47 7.95 16.27
C ASP A 202 -1.89 8.50 16.00
N TYR A 203 -2.33 8.43 14.75
CA TYR A 203 -3.68 8.81 14.34
C TYR A 203 -4.75 7.88 14.94
N ALA A 204 -4.59 6.56 14.82
CA ALA A 204 -5.52 5.58 15.38
C ALA A 204 -5.59 5.64 16.91
N GLU A 205 -4.46 5.89 17.58
CA GLU A 205 -4.39 6.06 19.03
C GLU A 205 -5.20 7.29 19.48
N ARG A 206 -5.08 8.42 18.76
CA ARG A 206 -5.89 9.62 19.03
C ARG A 206 -7.39 9.39 18.86
N LEU A 207 -7.80 8.41 18.04
CA LEU A 207 -9.19 8.06 17.76
C LEU A 207 -9.75 6.91 18.60
N THR A 208 -8.94 6.28 19.47
CA THR A 208 -9.39 5.15 20.29
C THR A 208 -10.31 5.57 21.45
N GLU A 209 -10.13 6.77 22.04
CA GLU A 209 -11.07 7.37 23.00
C GLU A 209 -11.15 8.92 22.88
N PRO A 210 -11.54 9.48 21.72
CA PRO A 210 -11.50 10.91 21.51
C PRO A 210 -12.68 11.59 22.21
N SER A 211 -12.42 12.74 22.83
CA SER A 211 -13.48 13.71 23.07
C SER A 211 -14.01 14.23 21.72
N VAL A 212 -15.27 14.67 21.65
CA VAL A 212 -15.88 15.15 20.39
C VAL A 212 -15.08 16.28 19.75
N SER A 213 -14.45 17.15 20.56
CA SER A 213 -13.56 18.21 20.07
C SER A 213 -12.25 17.66 19.49
N ALA A 214 -11.67 16.63 20.11
CA ALA A 214 -10.47 15.98 19.60
C ALA A 214 -10.77 15.23 18.29
N ALA A 215 -11.90 14.51 18.21
CA ALA A 215 -12.31 13.81 17.00
C ALA A 215 -12.52 14.77 15.82
N THR A 216 -13.13 15.94 16.05
CA THR A 216 -13.38 16.94 15.00
C THR A 216 -12.11 17.63 14.52
N GLU A 217 -11.16 17.92 15.41
CA GLU A 217 -9.84 18.45 15.03
C GLU A 217 -9.05 17.43 14.18
N VAL A 218 -9.08 16.16 14.60
CA VAL A 218 -8.44 15.04 13.90
C VAL A 218 -9.06 14.79 12.52
N LEU A 219 -10.38 14.89 12.39
CA LEU A 219 -11.10 14.77 11.13
C LEU A 219 -10.84 15.97 10.18
N ALA A 220 -10.67 17.18 10.73
CA ALA A 220 -10.35 18.37 9.93
C ALA A 220 -8.94 18.31 9.35
N ASP A 221 -7.99 17.70 10.06
CA ASP A 221 -6.59 17.55 9.62
C ASP A 221 -6.44 16.51 8.49
N VAL A 222 -7.33 15.51 8.48
CA VAL A 222 -7.23 14.33 7.57
C VAL A 222 -8.20 14.40 6.38
N GLY A 223 -9.15 15.35 6.38
CA GLY A 223 -10.00 15.59 5.22
C GLY A 223 -11.35 14.86 5.23
N GLY A 224 -11.73 14.26 6.36
CA GLY A 224 -13.10 13.77 6.59
C GLY A 224 -13.19 12.30 7.01
N LEU A 225 -14.44 11.81 7.10
CA LEU A 225 -14.77 10.47 7.58
C LEU A 225 -14.43 9.35 6.59
N GLU A 226 -14.33 9.65 5.29
CA GLU A 226 -13.93 8.67 4.27
C GLU A 226 -12.50 8.18 4.46
N GLU A 227 -11.60 9.00 5.00
CA GLU A 227 -10.22 8.60 5.32
C GLU A 227 -10.10 7.80 6.62
N VAL A 228 -11.12 7.90 7.49
CA VAL A 228 -11.22 7.04 8.68
C VAL A 228 -11.79 5.67 8.28
N ASP A 229 -12.52 5.60 7.17
CA ASP A 229 -13.02 4.35 6.62
C ASP A 229 -11.84 3.48 6.16
N GLY A 230 -11.69 2.31 6.79
CA GLY A 230 -10.54 1.43 6.56
C GLY A 230 -9.27 1.74 7.35
N LEU A 231 -9.26 2.75 8.25
CA LEU A 231 -8.11 3.01 9.12
C LEU A 231 -7.74 1.78 9.97
N GLN A 232 -8.73 1.15 10.60
CA GLN A 232 -8.50 -0.04 11.43
C GLN A 232 -7.88 -1.18 10.61
N ALA A 233 -8.38 -1.40 9.39
CA ALA A 233 -7.81 -2.40 8.48
C ALA A 233 -6.35 -2.06 8.11
N SER A 234 -6.05 -0.78 7.92
CA SER A 234 -4.68 -0.31 7.65
C SER A 234 -3.75 -0.52 8.84
N VAL A 235 -4.23 -0.31 10.08
CA VAL A 235 -3.48 -0.58 11.32
C VAL A 235 -3.23 -2.08 11.50
N ASP A 236 -4.23 -2.92 11.23
CA ASP A 236 -4.08 -4.37 11.31
C ASP A 236 -3.06 -4.88 10.28
N ALA A 237 -3.12 -4.34 9.05
CA ALA A 237 -2.15 -4.64 7.99
C ALA A 237 -0.72 -4.19 8.36
N ASP A 238 -0.56 -2.98 8.91
CA ASP A 238 0.74 -2.49 9.38
C ASP A 238 1.30 -3.40 10.48
N ALA A 239 0.45 -3.87 11.41
CA ALA A 239 0.87 -4.78 12.47
C ALA A 239 1.37 -6.13 11.91
N GLU A 240 0.72 -6.67 10.87
CA GLU A 240 1.19 -7.88 10.18
C GLU A 240 2.54 -7.65 9.47
N GLN A 241 2.67 -6.53 8.74
CA GLN A 241 3.89 -6.17 8.02
C GLN A 241 5.08 -5.98 8.97
N LEU A 242 4.88 -5.27 10.10
CA LEU A 242 5.92 -5.05 11.11
C LEU A 242 6.42 -6.38 11.70
N ARG A 243 5.52 -7.33 11.98
CA ARG A 243 5.91 -8.67 12.47
C ARG A 243 6.73 -9.43 11.43
N ALA A 244 6.29 -9.44 10.17
CA ALA A 244 7.01 -10.10 9.08
C ALA A 244 8.42 -9.51 8.87
N VAL A 245 8.55 -8.17 8.93
CA VAL A 245 9.86 -7.49 8.84
C VAL A 245 10.76 -7.85 10.02
N ALA A 246 10.22 -7.88 11.25
CA ALA A 246 10.98 -8.25 12.43
C ALA A 246 11.51 -9.69 12.34
N GLU A 247 10.66 -10.65 11.97
CA GLU A 247 11.06 -12.05 11.78
C GLU A 247 12.16 -12.19 10.72
N ARG A 248 12.01 -11.48 9.59
CA ARG A 248 12.99 -11.51 8.50
C ARG A 248 14.33 -10.90 8.93
N ALA A 249 14.30 -9.80 9.67
CA ALA A 249 15.50 -9.12 10.16
C ALA A 249 16.27 -10.00 11.15
N VAL A 250 15.57 -10.66 12.07
CA VAL A 250 16.17 -11.63 13.02
C VAL A 250 16.83 -12.78 12.26
N ALA A 251 16.11 -13.40 11.33
CA ALA A 251 16.67 -14.50 10.53
C ALA A 251 17.91 -14.10 9.71
N LEU A 252 17.97 -12.86 9.21
CA LEU A 252 19.16 -12.34 8.53
C LEU A 252 20.32 -12.09 9.49
N ALA A 253 20.04 -11.57 10.69
CA ALA A 253 21.05 -11.31 11.70
C ALA A 253 21.69 -12.63 12.18
N ASP A 254 20.87 -13.65 12.43
CA ASP A 254 21.34 -14.99 12.83
C ASP A 254 22.24 -15.59 11.74
N ARG A 255 21.77 -15.57 10.48
CA ARG A 255 22.56 -16.06 9.34
C ARG A 255 23.87 -15.28 9.16
N ALA A 256 23.85 -13.96 9.36
CA ALA A 256 25.05 -13.13 9.27
C ALA A 256 26.06 -13.48 10.38
N ALA A 257 25.59 -13.80 11.59
CA ALA A 257 26.45 -14.24 12.69
C ALA A 257 27.08 -15.63 12.43
N GLU A 258 26.39 -16.50 11.70
CA GLU A 258 26.90 -17.82 11.31
C GLU A 258 27.84 -17.79 10.09
N THR A 259 27.80 -16.71 9.30
CA THR A 259 28.58 -16.61 8.06
C THR A 259 29.97 -16.02 8.34
N ASP A 260 31.01 -16.85 8.26
CA ASP A 260 32.41 -16.40 8.28
C ASP A 260 33.00 -16.42 6.85
N VAL A 261 33.49 -15.27 6.38
CA VAL A 261 34.11 -15.15 5.06
C VAL A 261 35.62 -15.37 5.23
N ALA A 262 36.12 -16.49 4.69
CA ALA A 262 37.54 -16.87 4.77
C ALA A 262 38.45 -16.00 3.88
N LEU A 263 38.54 -14.70 4.19
CA LEU A 263 39.32 -13.69 3.46
C LEU A 263 40.80 -14.09 3.33
N ALA A 264 41.36 -14.76 4.35
CA ALA A 264 42.74 -15.22 4.35
C ALA A 264 43.06 -16.29 3.28
N GLU A 265 42.08 -17.10 2.87
CA GLU A 265 42.27 -18.04 1.77
C GLU A 265 42.15 -17.36 0.41
N LEU A 266 41.24 -16.38 0.29
CA LEU A 266 41.05 -15.59 -0.93
C LEU A 266 42.27 -14.70 -1.21
N GLU A 267 42.87 -14.08 -0.20
CA GLU A 267 44.11 -13.30 -0.35
C GLU A 267 45.32 -14.16 -0.77
N ARG A 268 45.32 -15.46 -0.45
CA ARG A 268 46.39 -16.38 -0.88
C ARG A 268 46.30 -16.77 -2.36
N LEU A 269 45.15 -16.53 -2.98
CA LEU A 269 44.84 -16.85 -4.38
C LEU A 269 45.05 -15.66 -5.33
N ALA A 270 45.22 -14.44 -4.83
CA ALA A 270 45.45 -13.21 -5.60
C ALA A 270 46.96 -12.92 -5.76
#